data_AF-A0A0F8XRE4-F1
#
_entry.id   AF-A0A0F8XRE4-F1
#
_cell.length_a   1.000
_cell.length_b   1.000
_cell.length_c   1.000
_cell.angle_alpha   90.00
_cell.angle_beta   90.00
_cell.angle_gamma   90.00
#
_symmetry.space_group_name_H-M   'P 1'
#
loop_
_entity.id
_entity.type
_entity.pdbx_description
1 polymer ?
#
loop_
_entity_poly.entity_id
_entity_poly.type
_entity_poly.pdbx_seq_one_letter_code
_entity_poly.pdbx_strand_id
1 'polypeptide(L)'
;MKGAAPYLMLAGGIGGAAFHAHFATTMDNPALWPFAACTRRMVTPYSVLLFHPMKWQSEEHVGPAEAAEWARHFSNLEQDMDSLLAELLGLPPADMEKWITPGRYVSGREMAEAGLAELIDLRKIKAFQPTGTTAAPRRRKRVPSGIAVSSEASRPAAQRR
;
A
#
# COMPACT_ATOMS: atom_id res chain seq x y z
N MET A 1 2.38 8.63 19.62
CA MET A 1 2.65 9.04 18.24
C MET A 1 1.85 8.14 17.30
N LYS A 2 0.70 8.60 16.80
CA LYS A 2 -0.09 7.86 15.80
C LYS A 2 0.39 8.28 14.42
N GLY A 3 1.27 7.48 13.82
CA GLY A 3 1.61 7.61 12.41
C GLY A 3 0.55 6.87 11.60
N ALA A 4 -0.32 7.60 10.92
CA ALA A 4 -1.20 7.02 9.92
C ALA A 4 -0.30 6.53 8.76
N ALA A 5 -0.17 5.21 8.60
CA ALA A 5 0.43 4.65 7.41
C ALA A 5 -0.47 4.98 6.20
N PRO A 6 0.09 5.27 5.02
CA PRO A 6 -0.71 5.46 3.82
C PRO A 6 -1.25 4.10 3.37
N TYR A 7 -2.53 3.86 3.65
CA TYR A 7 -3.32 2.79 3.06
C TYR A 7 -3.65 3.18 1.61
N LEU A 8 -2.84 2.77 0.64
CA LEU A 8 -3.21 2.93 -0.76
C LEU A 8 -4.04 1.70 -1.19
N MET A 9 -5.35 1.76 -0.96
CA MET A 9 -6.32 0.87 -1.59
C MET A 9 -6.81 1.55 -2.87
N LEU A 10 -6.41 1.03 -4.03
CA LEU A 10 -6.96 1.47 -5.32
C LEU A 10 -8.10 0.53 -5.70
N ALA A 11 -9.34 0.96 -5.48
CA ALA A 11 -10.53 0.32 -6.02
C ALA A 11 -10.78 0.88 -7.44
N GLY A 12 -10.45 0.10 -8.47
CA GLY A 12 -10.66 0.48 -9.87
C GLY A 12 -11.79 -0.32 -10.50
N GLY A 13 -12.88 0.35 -10.90
CA GLY A 13 -13.93 -0.26 -11.71
C GLY A 13 -13.55 -0.23 -13.18
N ILE A 14 -13.25 -1.39 -13.77
CA ILE A 14 -13.12 -1.52 -15.23
C ILE A 14 -14.41 -2.18 -15.71
N GLY A 15 -15.32 -1.38 -16.31
CA GLY A 15 -16.49 -1.78 -17.08
C GLY A 15 -17.21 -3.07 -16.66
N GLY A 16 -18.25 -2.94 -15.82
CA GLY A 16 -19.19 -4.02 -15.49
C GLY A 16 -18.88 -4.77 -14.20
N ALA A 17 -19.30 -4.22 -13.06
CA ALA A 17 -19.51 -4.92 -11.78
C ALA A 17 -18.36 -5.77 -11.18
N ALA A 18 -17.09 -5.50 -11.50
CA ALA A 18 -15.94 -6.15 -10.84
C ALA A 18 -15.09 -5.11 -10.10
N PHE A 19 -15.17 -5.10 -8.77
CA PHE A 19 -14.26 -4.34 -7.91
C PHE A 19 -12.93 -5.09 -7.82
N HIS A 20 -11.86 -4.44 -8.27
CA HIS A 20 -10.49 -4.90 -8.11
C HIS A 20 -9.83 -4.16 -6.96
N ALA A 21 -9.27 -4.88 -6.00
CA ALA A 21 -8.46 -4.30 -4.94
C ALA A 21 -6.99 -4.67 -5.12
N HIS A 22 -6.13 -3.65 -5.13
CA HIS A 22 -4.68 -3.79 -5.00
C HIS A 22 -4.24 -3.35 -3.62
N PHE A 23 -3.40 -4.15 -2.98
CA PHE A 23 -2.90 -3.81 -1.66
C PHE A 23 -1.39 -3.92 -1.52
N ALA A 24 -0.75 -2.85 -1.03
CA ALA A 24 0.71 -2.71 -1.01
C ALA A 24 1.35 -2.64 0.40
N THR A 25 0.59 -2.39 1.47
CA THR A 25 1.15 -2.07 2.81
C THR A 25 0.50 -2.89 3.95
N THR A 26 -0.02 -2.28 5.03
CA THR A 26 -0.60 -2.98 6.20
C THR A 26 -2.11 -2.76 6.34
N MET A 27 -2.95 -3.78 6.49
CA MET A 27 -4.41 -3.66 6.74
C MET A 27 -4.79 -4.04 8.17
N ASP A 28 -5.68 -3.27 8.79
CA ASP A 28 -6.43 -3.64 9.99
C ASP A 28 -7.85 -4.14 9.64
N ASN A 29 -8.56 -4.74 10.60
CA ASN A 29 -9.80 -5.48 10.37
C ASN A 29 -10.88 -4.68 9.57
N PRO A 30 -11.10 -3.38 9.81
CA PRO A 30 -12.05 -2.59 9.01
C PRO A 30 -11.65 -2.47 7.53
N ALA A 31 -10.36 -2.41 7.22
CA ALA A 31 -9.85 -2.34 5.85
C ALA A 31 -9.95 -3.68 5.10
N LEU A 32 -10.13 -4.81 5.81
CA LEU A 32 -10.33 -6.13 5.18
C LEU A 32 -11.65 -6.24 4.44
N TRP A 33 -12.70 -5.53 4.88
CA TRP A 33 -14.05 -5.69 4.35
C TRP A 33 -14.19 -5.33 2.86
N PRO A 34 -13.70 -4.16 2.38
CA PRO A 34 -13.74 -3.87 0.95
C PRO A 34 -12.83 -4.80 0.14
N PHE A 35 -11.71 -5.26 0.72
CA PHE A 35 -10.83 -6.22 0.07
C PHE A 35 -11.50 -7.58 -0.10
N ALA A 36 -12.18 -8.09 0.93
CA ALA A 36 -12.91 -9.35 0.92
C ALA A 36 -14.08 -9.33 -0.07
N ALA A 37 -14.78 -8.20 -0.19
CA ALA A 37 -15.88 -8.02 -1.12
C ALA A 37 -15.46 -7.98 -2.61
N CYS A 38 -14.16 -7.88 -2.91
CA CYS A 38 -13.67 -7.84 -4.28
C CYS A 38 -13.66 -9.23 -4.92
N THR A 39 -14.13 -9.31 -6.17
CA THR A 39 -14.09 -10.55 -6.97
C THR A 39 -12.67 -10.94 -7.34
N ARG A 40 -11.76 -9.96 -7.41
CA ARG A 40 -10.35 -10.18 -7.65
C ARG A 40 -9.49 -9.39 -6.67
N ARG A 41 -8.67 -10.14 -5.94
CA ARG A 41 -7.85 -9.67 -4.81
C ARG A 41 -6.38 -9.76 -5.19
N MET A 42 -5.65 -8.67 -5.07
CA MET A 42 -4.23 -8.61 -5.42
C MET A 42 -3.38 -8.10 -4.25
N VAL A 43 -2.33 -8.84 -3.93
CA VAL A 43 -1.41 -8.58 -2.81
C VAL A 43 0.03 -8.55 -3.30
N THR A 44 0.89 -7.84 -2.58
CA THR A 44 2.33 -7.81 -2.87
C THR A 44 3.09 -8.67 -1.86
N PRO A 45 4.36 -9.02 -2.14
CA PRO A 45 5.22 -9.67 -1.15
C PRO A 45 5.41 -8.90 0.17
N TYR A 46 5.10 -7.61 0.18
CA TYR A 46 5.25 -6.71 1.32
C TYR A 46 3.94 -6.41 2.04
N SER A 47 2.82 -6.94 1.53
CA SER A 47 1.51 -6.75 2.14
C SER A 47 1.42 -7.52 3.45
N VAL A 48 0.79 -6.93 4.46
CA VAL A 48 0.48 -7.57 5.73
C VAL A 48 -0.97 -7.25 6.10
N LEU A 49 -1.74 -8.27 6.44
CA LEU A 49 -3.14 -8.17 6.81
C LEU A 49 -3.28 -8.65 8.25
N LEU A 50 -3.89 -7.85 9.12
CA LEU A 50 -4.15 -8.22 10.49
C LEU A 50 -5.61 -8.66 10.63
N PHE A 51 -5.80 -9.96 10.88
CA PHE A 51 -7.06 -10.53 11.31
C PHE A 51 -7.10 -10.45 12.83
N HIS A 52 -8.14 -9.85 13.40
CA HIS A 52 -8.31 -9.77 14.84
C HIS A 52 -9.79 -9.61 15.19
N PRO A 53 -10.22 -9.99 16.40
CA PRO A 53 -11.62 -9.82 16.77
C PRO A 53 -11.92 -8.33 16.79
N MET A 54 -13.08 -7.92 16.27
CA MET A 54 -13.49 -6.54 16.44
C MET A 54 -13.61 -6.23 17.93
N LYS A 55 -13.29 -4.99 18.30
CA LYS A 55 -13.41 -4.53 19.68
C LYS A 55 -14.41 -3.41 19.70
N TRP A 56 -15.55 -3.65 20.34
CA TRP A 56 -16.55 -2.63 20.59
C TRP A 56 -16.27 -1.96 21.93
N GLN A 57 -16.32 -0.64 21.94
CA GLN A 57 -16.22 0.18 23.15
C GLN A 57 -17.29 1.25 23.08
N SER A 58 -17.98 1.44 24.20
CA SER A 58 -18.94 2.53 24.41
C SER A 58 -18.34 3.50 25.43
N GLU A 59 -18.43 4.81 25.15
CA GLU A 59 -18.16 5.86 26.15
C GLU A 59 -19.41 6.25 26.94
N GLU A 60 -20.57 5.64 26.64
CA GLU A 60 -21.85 5.95 27.27
C GLU A 60 -22.02 5.24 28.62
N HIS A 61 -22.47 5.99 29.62
CA HIS A 61 -22.82 5.46 30.93
C HIS A 61 -24.24 4.90 30.91
N VAL A 62 -24.35 3.64 30.53
CA VAL A 62 -25.60 2.86 30.63
C VAL A 62 -25.67 2.09 31.94
N GLY A 63 -26.90 1.73 32.34
CA GLY A 63 -27.11 0.89 33.52
C GLY A 63 -26.50 -0.52 33.35
N PRO A 64 -26.14 -1.23 34.44
CA PRO A 64 -25.47 -2.54 34.32
C PRO A 64 -26.24 -3.61 33.54
N ALA A 65 -27.58 -3.62 33.63
CA ALA A 65 -28.41 -4.57 32.89
C ALA A 65 -28.42 -4.27 31.38
N GLU A 66 -28.43 -3.00 31.01
CA GLU A 66 -28.35 -2.56 29.62
C GLU A 66 -26.96 -2.81 29.02
N ALA A 67 -25.90 -2.53 29.79
CA ALA A 67 -24.53 -2.86 29.41
C ALA A 67 -24.36 -4.36 29.13
N ALA A 68 -25.00 -5.23 29.92
CA ALA A 68 -24.99 -6.67 29.71
C ALA A 68 -25.70 -7.06 28.40
N GLU A 69 -26.84 -6.44 28.08
CA GLU A 69 -27.52 -6.68 26.80
C GLU A 69 -26.70 -6.19 25.61
N TRP A 70 -26.02 -5.05 25.73
CA TRP A 70 -25.11 -4.57 24.69
C TRP A 70 -23.95 -5.54 24.47
N ALA A 71 -23.30 -5.99 25.55
CA ALA A 71 -22.21 -6.96 25.46
C ALA A 71 -22.66 -8.24 24.75
N ARG A 72 -23.83 -8.78 25.12
CA ARG A 72 -24.40 -9.96 24.47
C ARG A 72 -24.69 -9.73 22.99
N HIS A 73 -25.29 -8.58 22.64
CA HIS A 73 -25.59 -8.24 21.26
C HIS A 73 -24.34 -8.14 20.40
N PHE A 74 -23.32 -7.42 20.87
CA PHE A 74 -22.07 -7.25 20.13
C PHE A 74 -21.26 -8.53 20.01
N SER A 75 -21.25 -9.41 21.03
CA SER A 75 -20.60 -10.71 20.91
C SER A 75 -21.23 -11.61 19.84
N ASN A 76 -22.56 -11.53 19.64
CA ASN A 76 -23.21 -12.24 18.55
C ASN A 76 -22.87 -11.61 17.19
N LEU A 77 -22.91 -10.28 17.11
CA LEU A 77 -22.57 -9.55 15.90
C LEU A 77 -21.13 -9.82 15.43
N GLU A 78 -20.17 -9.90 16.36
CA GLU A 78 -18.79 -10.27 16.05
C GLU A 78 -18.72 -11.63 15.35
N GLN A 79 -19.41 -12.65 15.87
CA GLN A 79 -19.43 -14.00 15.29
C GLN A 79 -20.08 -14.02 13.89
N ASP A 80 -21.18 -13.28 13.72
CA ASP A 80 -21.85 -13.15 12.43
C ASP A 80 -20.95 -12.45 11.39
N MET A 81 -20.23 -11.42 11.83
CA MET A 81 -19.29 -10.69 10.99
C MET A 81 -18.07 -11.55 10.61
N ASP A 82 -17.49 -12.31 11.54
CA ASP A 82 -16.38 -13.21 11.24
C ASP A 82 -16.80 -14.30 10.24
N SER A 83 -18.02 -14.82 10.38
CA SER A 83 -18.61 -15.79 9.45
C SER A 83 -18.79 -15.21 8.05
N LEU A 84 -19.34 -14.00 7.94
CA LEU A 84 -19.49 -13.30 6.67
C LEU A 84 -18.15 -12.98 6.01
N LEU A 85 -17.15 -12.56 6.80
CA LEU A 85 -15.80 -12.29 6.28
C LEU A 85 -15.15 -13.56 5.72
N ALA A 86 -15.36 -14.71 6.37
CA ALA A 86 -14.88 -16.00 5.90
C ALA A 86 -15.53 -16.39 4.56
N GLU A 87 -16.85 -16.19 4.44
CA GLU A 87 -17.60 -16.44 3.21
C GLU A 87 -17.10 -15.55 2.06
N LEU A 88 -16.96 -14.24 2.28
CA LEU A 88 -16.49 -13.30 1.27
C LEU A 88 -15.07 -13.62 0.78
N LEU A 89 -14.20 -14.06 1.70
CA LEU A 89 -12.84 -14.46 1.35
C LEU A 89 -12.78 -15.84 0.69
N GLY A 90 -13.80 -16.69 0.87
CA GLY A 90 -13.79 -18.09 0.48
C GLY A 90 -12.90 -18.96 1.38
N LEU A 91 -12.75 -18.57 2.65
CA LEU A 91 -11.95 -19.28 3.65
C LEU A 91 -12.85 -20.18 4.51
N PRO A 92 -12.45 -21.42 4.86
CA PRO A 92 -13.20 -22.23 5.81
C PRO A 92 -13.33 -21.52 7.18
N PRO A 93 -14.50 -21.60 7.86
CA PRO A 93 -14.69 -20.94 9.16
C PRO A 93 -13.65 -21.33 10.21
N ALA A 94 -13.23 -22.60 10.23
CA ALA A 94 -12.21 -23.08 11.16
C ALA A 94 -10.82 -22.47 10.92
N ASP A 95 -10.52 -22.06 9.69
CA ASP A 95 -9.27 -21.36 9.39
C ASP A 95 -9.38 -19.87 9.70
N MET A 96 -10.57 -19.28 9.48
CA MET A 96 -10.86 -17.92 9.92
C MET A 96 -10.70 -17.76 11.43
N GLU A 97 -11.24 -18.69 12.23
CA GLU A 97 -11.14 -18.68 13.69
C GLU A 97 -9.68 -18.66 14.16
N LYS A 98 -8.81 -19.47 13.55
CA LYS A 98 -7.37 -19.50 13.85
C LYS A 98 -6.65 -18.19 13.52
N TRP A 99 -7.19 -17.40 12.59
CA TRP A 99 -6.58 -16.13 12.17
C TRP A 99 -7.11 -14.98 13.01
N ILE A 100 -8.41 -14.97 13.31
CA ILE A 100 -9.05 -13.92 14.09
C ILE A 100 -8.75 -14.04 15.58
N THR A 101 -8.73 -15.24 16.17
CA THR A 101 -8.53 -15.42 17.61
C THR A 101 -7.21 -16.14 17.88
N PRO A 102 -6.22 -15.53 18.56
CA PRO A 102 -6.24 -14.24 19.29
C PRO A 102 -5.98 -12.99 18.43
N GLY A 103 -5.76 -13.19 17.14
CA GLY A 103 -5.42 -12.17 16.16
C GLY A 103 -4.05 -12.48 15.56
N ARG A 104 -3.96 -12.42 14.23
CA ARG A 104 -2.82 -12.88 13.46
C ARG A 104 -2.49 -11.93 12.32
N TYR A 105 -1.21 -11.62 12.19
CA TYR A 105 -0.66 -11.03 10.98
C TYR A 105 -0.47 -12.10 9.92
N VAL A 106 -1.04 -11.87 8.74
CA VAL A 106 -0.97 -12.73 7.57
C VAL A 106 -0.31 -11.94 6.45
N SER A 107 0.81 -12.45 5.94
CA SER A 107 1.53 -11.81 4.84
C SER A 107 0.78 -11.97 3.51
N GLY A 108 1.08 -11.11 2.54
CA GLY A 108 0.56 -11.26 1.18
C GLY A 108 0.96 -12.57 0.51
N ARG A 109 2.08 -13.18 0.93
CA ARG A 109 2.48 -14.52 0.47
C ARG A 109 1.55 -15.59 1.01
N GLU A 110 1.29 -15.58 2.32
CA GLU A 110 0.34 -16.51 2.95
C GLU A 110 -1.07 -16.36 2.38
N MET A 111 -1.53 -15.13 2.11
CA MET A 111 -2.80 -14.89 1.42
C MET A 111 -2.86 -15.53 0.03
N ALA A 112 -1.76 -15.45 -0.73
CA ALA A 112 -1.68 -16.03 -2.07
C ALA A 112 -1.54 -17.55 -2.04
N GLU A 113 -0.76 -18.09 -1.10
CA GLU A 113 -0.60 -19.53 -0.87
C GLU A 113 -1.92 -20.19 -0.45
N ALA A 114 -2.73 -19.49 0.35
CA ALA A 114 -4.09 -19.91 0.72
C ALA A 114 -5.11 -19.75 -0.42
N GLY A 115 -4.71 -19.25 -1.59
CA GLY A 115 -5.61 -19.02 -2.74
C GLY A 115 -6.58 -17.85 -2.55
N LEU A 116 -6.38 -17.01 -1.53
CA LEU A 116 -7.25 -15.88 -1.20
C LEU A 116 -6.89 -14.61 -1.98
N ALA A 117 -5.76 -14.57 -2.67
CA ALA A 117 -5.33 -13.43 -3.47
C ALA A 117 -4.27 -13.81 -4.52
N GLU A 118 -4.07 -12.95 -5.52
CA GLU A 118 -2.98 -13.06 -6.49
C GLU A 118 -1.76 -12.25 -6.01
N LEU A 119 -0.57 -12.87 -6.02
CA LEU A 119 0.68 -12.18 -5.71
C LEU A 119 1.18 -11.36 -6.92
N ILE A 120 1.33 -10.05 -6.76
CA ILE A 120 1.81 -9.13 -7.81
C ILE A 120 3.19 -8.55 -7.48
N ASP A 121 4.04 -8.41 -8.50
CA ASP A 121 5.29 -7.65 -8.39
C ASP A 121 5.03 -6.20 -8.84
N LEU A 122 5.11 -5.26 -7.91
CA LEU A 122 4.88 -3.83 -8.17
C LEU A 122 5.75 -3.29 -9.29
N ARG A 123 6.97 -3.81 -9.48
CA ARG A 123 7.90 -3.36 -10.54
C ARG A 123 7.40 -3.70 -11.94
N LYS A 124 6.49 -4.67 -12.06
CA LYS A 124 5.87 -5.07 -13.33
C LYS A 124 4.65 -4.23 -13.69
N ILE A 125 4.13 -3.45 -12.73
CA ILE A 125 2.99 -2.57 -12.97
C ILE A 125 3.51 -1.28 -13.63
N LYS A 126 3.05 -1.01 -14.85
CA LYS A 126 3.49 0.16 -15.65
C LYS A 126 3.33 1.49 -14.90
N ALA A 127 2.29 1.62 -14.07
CA ALA A 127 2.01 2.83 -13.29
C ALA A 127 3.07 3.15 -12.21
N PHE A 128 3.85 2.16 -11.77
CA PHE A 128 4.90 2.31 -10.76
C PHE A 128 6.30 2.20 -11.36
N GLN A 129 6.44 2.15 -12.68
CA GLN A 129 7.75 2.27 -13.30
C GLN A 129 8.30 3.66 -12.96
N PRO A 130 9.55 3.76 -12.46
CA PRO A 130 10.14 5.05 -12.18
C PRO A 130 10.13 5.86 -13.48
N THR A 131 9.36 6.94 -13.51
CA THR A 131 9.42 7.92 -14.59
C THR A 131 10.86 8.40 -14.65
N GLY A 132 11.59 7.92 -15.65
CA GLY A 132 13.03 8.10 -15.72
C GLY A 132 13.40 9.57 -15.62
N THR A 133 13.84 9.99 -14.43
CA THR A 133 14.67 11.18 -14.26
C THR A 133 16.06 10.70 -13.89
N THR A 134 16.64 9.87 -14.74
CA THR A 134 18.10 9.92 -14.91
C THR A 134 18.34 11.11 -15.82
N ALA A 135 18.45 12.30 -15.23
CA ALA A 135 19.00 13.44 -15.93
C ALA A 135 20.39 13.00 -16.44
N ALA A 136 20.49 12.75 -17.74
CA ALA A 136 21.77 12.52 -18.38
C ALA A 136 22.71 13.66 -17.98
N PRO A 137 23.99 13.40 -17.64
CA PRO A 137 24.91 14.47 -17.33
C PRO A 137 24.95 15.38 -18.55
N ARG A 138 24.48 16.63 -18.39
CA ARG A 138 24.58 17.66 -19.42
C ARG A 138 26.06 17.78 -19.78
N ARG A 139 26.44 17.18 -20.91
CA ARG A 139 27.75 17.36 -21.54
C ARG A 139 27.90 18.86 -21.76
N ARG A 140 28.65 19.54 -20.87
CA ARG A 140 29.03 20.95 -21.05
C ARG A 140 29.64 21.07 -22.45
N LYS A 141 28.94 21.73 -23.37
CA LYS A 141 29.51 22.10 -24.65
C LYS A 141 30.72 22.99 -24.34
N ARG A 142 31.91 22.47 -24.63
CA ARG A 142 33.16 23.22 -24.61
C ARG A 142 33.00 24.38 -25.59
N VAL A 143 33.04 25.61 -25.07
CA VAL A 143 33.03 26.82 -25.90
C VAL A 143 34.27 26.78 -26.81
N PRO A 144 34.15 26.90 -28.14
CA PRO A 144 35.31 27.03 -29.00
C PRO A 144 35.96 28.39 -28.76
N SER A 145 37.17 28.37 -28.22
CA SER A 145 38.06 29.54 -28.20
C SER A 145 38.51 29.81 -29.64
N GLY A 146 38.03 30.88 -30.24
CA GLY A 146 38.39 31.24 -31.61
C GLY A 146 37.80 32.57 -32.04
N ILE A 147 38.26 33.66 -31.43
CA ILE A 147 38.25 34.96 -32.11
C ILE A 147 39.70 35.27 -32.43
N ALA A 148 40.06 35.08 -33.69
CA ALA A 148 41.26 35.67 -34.26
C ALA A 148 40.95 37.13 -34.57
N VAL A 149 41.66 38.06 -33.93
CA VAL A 149 41.85 39.40 -34.48
C VAL A 149 43.33 39.58 -34.72
N SER A 150 43.61 39.94 -35.98
CA SER A 150 44.86 40.18 -36.66
C SER A 150 45.91 40.95 -35.87
N SER A 151 47.14 40.42 -35.87
CA SER A 151 48.36 41.16 -35.55
C SER A 151 48.85 41.91 -36.78
N GLU A 152 49.07 43.22 -36.64
CA GLU A 152 50.00 43.93 -37.50
C GLU A 152 50.87 44.88 -36.66
N ALA A 153 52.10 45.06 -37.13
CA ALA A 153 53.29 45.29 -36.35
C ALA A 153 53.43 46.71 -35.76
N SER A 154 54.12 46.80 -34.61
CA SER A 154 55.22 47.75 -34.40
C SER A 154 56.07 47.38 -33.17
N ARG A 155 57.36 47.12 -33.42
CA ARG A 155 58.51 47.15 -32.47
C ARG A 155 58.91 48.64 -32.22
N PRO A 156 59.81 49.02 -31.28
CA PRO A 156 60.96 48.27 -30.71
C PRO A 156 61.17 48.44 -29.16
N ALA A 157 61.78 47.47 -28.47
CA ALA A 157 63.18 47.38 -27.97
C ALA A 157 63.48 47.95 -26.56
N ALA A 158 64.35 47.21 -25.84
CA ALA A 158 65.13 47.59 -24.65
C ALA A 158 64.35 47.72 -23.32
N GLN A 159 64.82 47.35 -22.13
CA GLN A 159 66.10 46.83 -21.62
C GLN A 159 65.81 46.23 -20.22
N ARG A 160 66.65 45.28 -19.79
CA ARG A 160 66.78 44.78 -18.42
C ARG A 160 66.96 45.88 -17.36
N ARG A 161 66.39 45.70 -16.18
CA ARG A 161 67.10 45.60 -14.89
C ARG A 161 66.19 45.05 -13.80
#